data_AF-A0A1Q7UY93-F1
#
_entry.id   AF-A0A1Q7UY93-F1
#
_cell.length_a   1.000
_cell.length_b   1.000
_cell.length_c   1.000
_cell.angle_alpha   90.00
_cell.angle_beta   90.00
_cell.angle_gamma   90.00
#
_symmetry.space_group_name_H-M   'P 1'
#
loop_
_entity.id
_entity.type
_entity.pdbx_description
1 polymer ?
#
loop_
_entity_poly.entity_id
_entity_poly.type
_entity_poly.pdbx_seq_one_letter_code
_entity_poly.pdbx_strand_id
1 'polypeptide(L)'
;MKQTMKRNILAFVAALAIALGGFVAVQAQPGLGGPGGGHGHALGLQHLTEQLNLTSDQQTKVQPILDAAKPQIAAIHQEAMQKMKGVMDGTLSQIRPLLTADQQKKLDAVQKAHQDMMNAHKELHDAMQQ
;
A
#
# COMPACT_ATOMS: atom_id res chain seq x y z
N MET A 1 6.64 0.08 47.86
CA MET A 1 5.44 0.94 47.90
C MET A 1 5.39 1.66 46.55
N LYS A 2 4.65 1.14 45.55
CA LYS A 2 3.31 1.60 45.14
C LYS A 2 3.13 3.12 45.27
N GLN A 3 3.12 3.83 44.15
CA GLN A 3 2.12 4.86 43.81
C GLN A 3 2.13 5.11 42.30
N THR A 4 1.08 4.64 41.66
CA THR A 4 0.63 4.96 40.29
C THR A 4 -0.07 6.31 40.30
N MET A 5 0.21 7.20 39.36
CA MET A 5 -0.67 8.35 39.08
C MET A 5 -0.87 8.48 37.57
N LYS A 6 -2.06 8.05 37.14
CA LYS A 6 -2.69 8.38 35.86
C LYS A 6 -3.05 9.86 35.88
N ARG A 7 -2.87 10.58 34.76
CA ARG A 7 -3.62 11.81 34.51
C ARG A 7 -3.87 12.00 33.02
N ASN A 8 -5.16 11.96 32.72
CA ASN A 8 -5.78 12.05 31.41
C ASN A 8 -5.98 13.52 30.97
N ILE A 9 -6.28 13.64 29.67
CA ILE A 9 -7.00 14.71 28.97
C ILE A 9 -6.12 15.86 28.46
N LEU A 10 -5.81 15.80 27.17
CA LEU A 10 -5.90 16.98 26.32
C LEU A 10 -6.80 16.66 25.13
N ALA A 11 -7.97 17.30 25.14
CA ALA A 11 -9.01 17.20 24.13
C ALA A 11 -8.64 18.04 22.90
N PHE A 12 -8.73 17.46 21.71
CA PHE A 12 -8.91 18.21 20.46
C PHE A 12 -10.18 17.71 19.79
N VAL A 13 -11.29 18.37 20.10
CA VAL A 13 -12.54 18.24 19.35
C VAL A 13 -12.45 19.25 18.20
N ALA A 14 -12.15 18.77 16.99
CA ALA A 14 -12.41 19.53 15.77
C ALA A 14 -13.74 19.07 15.19
N ALA A 15 -14.80 19.80 15.53
CA ALA A 15 -16.12 19.64 14.92
C ALA A 15 -16.10 20.25 13.51
N LEU A 16 -16.25 19.42 12.48
CA LEU A 16 -16.60 19.88 11.13
C LEU A 16 -18.10 19.70 10.93
N ALA A 17 -18.85 20.72 11.35
CA ALA A 17 -20.23 20.92 10.95
C ALA A 17 -20.23 21.52 9.53
N ILE A 18 -20.56 20.71 8.52
CA ILE A 18 -20.90 21.24 7.20
C ILE A 18 -22.41 21.47 7.19
N ALA A 19 -22.81 22.68 7.57
CA ALA A 19 -24.16 23.18 7.37
C ALA A 19 -24.19 23.97 6.05
N LEU A 20 -25.15 23.60 5.21
CA LEU A 20 -25.41 24.11 3.86
C LEU A 20 -25.94 25.56 3.89
N GLY A 21 -25.47 26.41 2.98
CA GLY A 21 -26.20 27.61 2.54
C GLY A 21 -25.34 28.82 2.19
N GLY A 22 -25.21 29.13 0.89
CA GLY A 22 -24.70 30.43 0.41
C GLY A 22 -23.82 30.35 -0.83
N PHE A 23 -24.37 30.74 -1.97
CA PHE A 23 -23.84 30.59 -3.32
C PHE A 23 -22.68 31.56 -3.61
N VAL A 24 -21.49 31.06 -3.97
CA VAL A 24 -20.58 31.74 -4.93
C VAL A 24 -19.92 30.66 -5.79
N ALA A 25 -20.26 30.66 -7.07
CA ALA A 25 -19.67 29.78 -8.06
C ALA A 25 -18.21 30.17 -8.31
N VAL A 26 -17.27 29.31 -7.90
CA VAL A 26 -15.95 29.21 -8.51
C VAL A 26 -15.64 27.74 -8.69
N GLN A 27 -15.31 27.39 -9.93
CA GLN A 27 -15.08 26.03 -10.39
C GLN A 27 -13.89 25.38 -9.69
N ALA A 28 -14.07 24.13 -9.24
CA ALA A 28 -12.98 23.19 -9.03
C ALA A 28 -13.47 21.78 -9.42
N GLN A 29 -13.30 21.50 -10.70
CA GLN A 29 -13.06 20.25 -11.44
C GLN A 29 -13.61 18.87 -10.99
N PRO A 30 -13.91 18.00 -11.98
CA PRO A 30 -14.54 16.70 -11.78
C PRO A 30 -13.53 15.60 -11.40
N GLY A 31 -13.99 14.71 -10.53
CA GLY A 31 -13.58 13.29 -10.52
C GLY A 31 -12.29 12.94 -9.79
N LEU A 32 -12.12 11.62 -9.62
CA LEU A 32 -11.00 10.91 -8.99
C LEU A 32 -11.14 10.65 -7.48
N GLY A 33 -12.18 9.89 -7.12
CA GLY A 33 -12.29 9.18 -5.85
C GLY A 33 -12.80 7.75 -6.07
N GLY A 34 -12.12 6.97 -6.91
CA GLY A 34 -12.42 5.56 -7.18
C GLY A 34 -11.26 4.66 -6.72
N PRO A 35 -11.53 3.48 -6.15
CA PRO A 35 -10.57 2.69 -5.37
C PRO A 35 -9.61 1.89 -6.27
N GLY A 36 -8.33 1.85 -5.88
CA GLY A 36 -7.38 0.85 -6.37
C GLY A 36 -6.87 1.09 -7.79
N GLY A 37 -5.70 1.72 -7.91
CA GLY A 37 -5.09 1.92 -9.22
C GLY A 37 -3.71 2.55 -9.18
N GLY A 38 -2.99 2.44 -8.07
CA GLY A 38 -1.54 2.68 -8.05
C GLY A 38 -0.82 1.54 -8.75
N HIS A 39 -1.17 1.21 -9.99
CA HIS A 39 -0.24 0.54 -10.88
C HIS A 39 0.81 1.57 -11.23
N GLY A 40 1.74 1.77 -10.29
CA GLY A 40 3.06 2.24 -10.66
C GLY A 40 3.53 1.29 -11.74
N HIS A 41 3.43 1.73 -12.99
CA HIS A 41 4.16 1.14 -14.09
C HIS A 41 5.63 1.42 -13.79
N ALA A 42 6.18 0.73 -12.79
CA ALA A 42 7.61 0.51 -12.76
C ALA A 42 7.84 -0.23 -14.07
N LEU A 43 8.39 0.49 -15.06
CA LEU A 43 8.88 -0.09 -16.29
C LEU A 43 9.87 -1.17 -15.83
N GLY A 44 9.40 -2.41 -15.76
CA GLY A 44 10.26 -3.54 -15.44
C GLY A 44 11.40 -3.51 -16.44
N LEU A 45 12.61 -3.90 -16.03
CA LEU A 45 13.76 -3.87 -16.94
C LEU A 45 13.48 -4.62 -18.25
N GLN A 46 12.63 -5.65 -18.19
CA GLN A 46 12.13 -6.39 -19.35
C GLN A 46 11.23 -5.56 -20.27
N HIS A 47 10.33 -4.74 -19.72
CA HIS A 47 9.49 -3.85 -20.51
C HIS A 47 10.30 -2.68 -21.11
N LEU A 48 11.33 -2.21 -20.40
CA LEU A 48 12.27 -1.22 -20.94
C LEU A 48 13.01 -1.77 -22.17
N THR A 49 13.46 -3.03 -22.13
CA THR A 49 14.12 -3.64 -23.30
C THR A 49 13.21 -3.80 -24.51
N GLU A 50 11.90 -4.02 -24.29
CA GLU A 50 10.90 -4.06 -25.37
C GLU A 50 10.71 -2.67 -26.01
N GLN A 51 10.67 -1.61 -25.19
CA GLN A 51 10.50 -0.23 -25.68
C GLN A 51 11.72 0.30 -26.44
N LEU A 52 12.92 -0.21 -26.15
CA LEU A 52 14.16 0.20 -26.81
C LEU A 52 14.34 -0.39 -28.22
N ASN A 53 13.42 -1.23 -28.69
CA ASN A 53 13.50 -1.88 -30.01
C ASN A 53 14.87 -2.54 -30.26
N LEU A 54 15.39 -3.24 -29.26
CA LEU A 54 16.73 -3.84 -29.32
C LEU A 54 16.83 -4.88 -30.44
N THR A 55 17.94 -4.85 -31.17
CA THR A 55 18.27 -5.92 -32.14
C THR A 55 18.50 -7.26 -31.43
N SER A 56 18.43 -8.37 -32.17
CA SER A 56 18.69 -9.71 -31.60
C SER A 56 20.05 -9.80 -30.89
N ASP A 57 21.08 -9.20 -31.48
CA ASP A 57 22.43 -9.14 -30.89
C ASP A 57 22.47 -8.33 -29.58
N GLN A 58 21.71 -7.23 -29.51
CA GLN A 58 21.61 -6.41 -28.31
C GLN A 58 20.84 -7.12 -27.21
N GLN A 59 19.73 -7.77 -27.53
CA GLN A 59 18.95 -8.57 -26.57
C GLN A 59 19.81 -9.68 -25.96
N THR A 60 20.58 -10.39 -26.79
CA THR A 60 21.50 -11.45 -26.35
C THR A 60 22.54 -10.93 -25.35
N LYS A 61 23.02 -9.69 -25.54
CA LYS A 61 23.99 -9.05 -24.63
C LYS A 61 23.35 -8.53 -23.35
N VAL A 62 22.10 -8.10 -23.40
CA VAL A 62 21.38 -7.51 -22.25
C VAL A 62 20.79 -8.59 -21.34
N GLN A 63 20.36 -9.72 -21.89
CA GLN A 63 19.73 -10.82 -21.13
C GLN A 63 20.52 -11.25 -19.87
N PRO A 64 21.84 -11.53 -19.92
CA PRO A 64 22.57 -11.91 -18.71
C PRO A 64 22.64 -10.79 -17.66
N ILE A 65 22.61 -9.51 -18.08
CA ILE A 65 22.59 -8.36 -17.17
C ILE A 65 21.26 -8.32 -16.42
N LEU A 66 20.14 -8.57 -17.12
CA LEU A 66 18.82 -8.64 -16.51
C LEU A 66 18.71 -9.83 -15.56
N ASP A 67 19.21 -10.99 -15.97
CA ASP A 67 19.16 -12.20 -15.15
C ASP A 67 19.97 -12.06 -13.85
N ALA A 68 21.11 -11.36 -13.90
CA ALA A 68 21.89 -11.03 -12.70
C ALA A 68 21.17 -10.01 -11.78
N ALA A 69 20.34 -9.13 -12.32
CA ALA A 69 19.60 -8.12 -11.57
C ALA A 69 18.33 -8.67 -10.89
N LYS A 70 17.64 -9.63 -11.53
CA LYS A 70 16.40 -10.26 -11.02
C LYS A 70 16.45 -10.65 -9.53
N PRO A 71 17.43 -11.43 -9.04
CA PRO A 71 17.46 -11.83 -7.63
C PRO A 71 17.69 -10.66 -6.68
N GLN A 72 18.46 -9.64 -7.09
CA GLN A 72 18.72 -8.46 -6.25
C GLN A 72 17.46 -7.62 -6.09
N ILE A 73 16.72 -7.41 -7.19
CA ILE A 73 15.44 -6.70 -7.16
C ILE A 73 14.43 -7.46 -6.31
N ALA A 74 14.35 -8.78 -6.45
CA ALA A 74 13.47 -9.61 -5.64
C ALA A 74 13.77 -9.50 -4.14
N ALA A 75 15.05 -9.53 -3.76
CA ALA A 75 15.48 -9.36 -2.37
C ALA A 75 15.10 -7.98 -1.80
N ILE A 76 15.38 -6.90 -2.55
CA ILE A 76 15.02 -5.53 -2.14
C ILE A 76 13.50 -5.39 -2.00
N HIS A 77 12.74 -5.95 -2.95
CA HIS A 77 11.27 -5.91 -2.89
C HIS A 77 10.74 -6.64 -1.65
N GLN A 78 11.27 -7.81 -1.32
CA GLN A 78 10.89 -8.54 -0.11
C GLN A 78 11.20 -7.75 1.16
N GLU A 79 12.40 -7.17 1.28
CA GLU A 79 12.80 -6.36 2.43
C GLU A 79 11.91 -5.10 2.57
N ALA A 80 11.66 -4.40 1.46
CA ALA A 80 10.81 -3.23 1.43
C ALA A 80 9.36 -3.56 1.86
N MET A 81 8.81 -4.67 1.37
CA MET A 81 7.48 -5.14 1.77
C MET A 81 7.38 -5.45 3.26
N GLN A 82 8.41 -6.09 3.84
CA GLN A 82 8.46 -6.37 5.27
C GLN A 82 8.51 -5.09 6.12
N LYS A 83 9.36 -4.12 5.73
CA LYS A 83 9.45 -2.82 6.41
C LYS A 83 8.14 -2.06 6.32
N MET A 84 7.54 -2.02 5.12
CA MET A 84 6.25 -1.36 4.91
C MET A 84 5.15 -1.99 5.77
N LYS A 85 5.10 -3.32 5.86
CA LYS A 85 4.17 -4.03 6.74
C LYS A 85 4.34 -3.58 8.20
N GLY A 86 5.58 -3.51 8.70
CA GLY A 86 5.85 -3.06 10.06
C GLY A 86 5.37 -1.63 10.33
N VAL A 87 5.61 -0.71 9.39
CA VAL A 87 5.13 0.69 9.49
C VAL A 87 3.61 0.74 9.51
N MET A 88 2.94 -0.02 8.64
CA MET A 88 1.48 -0.05 8.55
C MET A 88 0.87 -0.65 9.83
N ASP A 89 1.37 -1.78 10.30
CA ASP A 89 0.89 -2.44 11.52
C ASP A 89 1.06 -1.53 12.76
N GLY A 90 2.22 -0.87 12.86
CA GLY A 90 2.49 0.10 13.93
C GLY A 90 1.59 1.35 13.86
N THR A 91 1.29 1.83 12.66
CA THR A 91 0.38 2.97 12.45
C THR A 91 -1.05 2.60 12.80
N LEU A 92 -1.54 1.45 12.33
CA LEU A 92 -2.88 0.97 12.62
C LEU A 92 -3.08 0.69 14.11
N SER A 93 -2.05 0.21 14.82
CA SER A 93 -2.11 0.01 16.27
C SER A 93 -2.32 1.30 17.04
N GLN A 94 -1.77 2.43 16.57
CA GLN A 94 -1.97 3.75 17.16
C GLN A 94 -3.33 4.35 16.81
N ILE A 95 -3.84 4.10 15.61
CA ILE A 95 -5.15 4.59 15.15
C ILE A 95 -6.30 3.83 15.81
N ARG A 96 -6.17 2.51 15.98
CA ARG A 96 -7.23 1.62 16.49
C ARG A 96 -7.93 2.12 17.77
N PRO A 97 -7.23 2.58 18.83
CA PRO A 97 -7.90 3.07 20.04
C PRO A 97 -8.69 4.37 19.84
N LEU A 98 -8.48 5.09 18.73
CA LEU A 98 -9.21 6.31 18.38
C LEU A 98 -10.52 6.02 17.62
N LEU A 99 -10.72 4.76 17.22
CA LEU A 99 -11.87 4.33 16.43
C LEU A 99 -13.04 3.91 17.31
N THR A 100 -14.26 4.12 16.82
CA THR A 100 -15.46 3.52 17.41
C THR A 100 -15.48 2.01 17.20
N ALA A 101 -16.33 1.30 17.95
CA ALA A 101 -16.45 -0.16 17.82
C ALA A 101 -16.79 -0.61 16.39
N ASP A 102 -17.66 0.11 15.69
CA ASP A 102 -18.04 -0.25 14.32
C ASP A 102 -16.93 0.08 13.30
N GLN A 103 -16.15 1.13 13.53
CA GLN A 103 -14.96 1.42 12.73
C GLN A 103 -13.85 0.38 12.93
N GLN A 104 -13.66 -0.12 14.15
CA GLN A 104 -12.73 -1.21 14.44
C GLN A 104 -13.13 -2.50 13.71
N LYS A 105 -14.42 -2.87 13.73
CA LYS A 105 -14.91 -4.02 12.94
C LYS A 105 -14.63 -3.86 11.45
N LYS A 106 -14.82 -2.66 10.91
CA LYS A 106 -14.51 -2.37 9.49
C LYS A 106 -13.01 -2.50 9.21
N LEU A 107 -12.15 -2.01 10.09
CA LEU A 107 -10.70 -2.16 9.98
C LEU A 107 -10.30 -3.65 9.97
N ASP A 108 -10.86 -4.46 10.87
CA ASP A 108 -10.59 -5.90 10.95
C ASP A 108 -10.99 -6.63 9.67
N ALA A 109 -12.16 -6.29 9.10
CA ALA A 109 -12.62 -6.87 7.85
C ALA A 109 -11.69 -6.54 6.67
N VAL A 110 -11.21 -5.28 6.60
CA VAL A 110 -10.26 -4.87 5.56
C VAL A 110 -8.92 -5.58 5.73
N GLN A 111 -8.40 -5.68 6.96
CA GLN A 111 -7.14 -6.39 7.24
C GLN A 111 -7.24 -7.87 6.88
N LYS A 112 -8.36 -8.52 7.23
CA LYS A 112 -8.60 -9.93 6.90
C LYS A 112 -8.66 -10.14 5.38
N ALA A 113 -9.45 -9.33 4.67
CA ALA A 113 -9.57 -9.43 3.21
C ALA A 113 -8.20 -9.27 2.52
N HIS A 114 -7.38 -8.34 2.98
CA HIS A 114 -6.02 -8.17 2.47
C HIS A 114 -5.15 -9.40 2.72
N GLN A 115 -5.21 -9.99 3.91
CA GLN A 115 -4.44 -11.19 4.24
C GLN A 115 -4.89 -12.41 3.44
N ASP A 116 -6.19 -12.62 3.28
CA ASP A 116 -6.75 -13.71 2.49
C ASP A 116 -6.29 -13.61 1.02
N MET A 117 -6.33 -12.40 0.44
CA MET A 117 -5.86 -12.15 -0.92
C MET A 117 -4.36 -12.45 -1.07
N MET A 118 -3.53 -12.02 -0.10
CA MET A 118 -2.08 -12.29 -0.12
C MET A 118 -1.79 -13.79 -0.04
N ASN A 119 -2.51 -14.53 0.79
CA ASN A 119 -2.38 -15.99 0.91
C ASN A 119 -2.80 -16.68 -0.39
N ALA A 120 -3.95 -16.31 -0.96
CA ALA A 120 -4.43 -16.87 -2.22
C ALA A 120 -3.45 -16.61 -3.37
N HIS A 121 -2.84 -15.43 -3.43
CA HIS A 121 -1.82 -15.13 -4.44
C HIS A 121 -0.58 -16.01 -4.27
N LYS A 122 -0.15 -16.25 -3.02
CA LYS A 122 0.96 -17.14 -2.71
C LYS A 122 0.66 -18.58 -3.12
N GLU A 123 -0.51 -19.10 -2.77
CA GLU A 123 -0.93 -20.46 -3.13
C GLU A 123 -1.01 -20.64 -4.65
N LEU A 124 -1.56 -19.66 -5.37
CA LEU A 124 -1.59 -19.68 -6.83
C LEU A 124 -0.18 -19.69 -7.42
N HIS A 125 0.72 -18.85 -6.91
CA HIS A 125 2.11 -18.82 -7.36
C HIS A 125 2.82 -20.16 -7.12
N ASP A 126 2.67 -20.75 -5.93
CA ASP A 126 3.28 -22.04 -5.59
C ASP A 126 2.72 -23.18 -6.45
N ALA A 127 1.41 -23.17 -6.77
CA ALA A 127 0.78 -24.15 -7.65
C ALA A 127 1.24 -24.03 -9.11
N MET A 128 1.58 -22.83 -9.59
CA MET A 128 2.10 -22.61 -10.95
C MET A 128 3.59 -22.98 -11.09
N GLN A 129 4.31 -23.19 -9.98
CA GLN A 129 5.73 -23.58 -10.00
C GLN A 129 5.95 -25.11 -9.85
N GLN A 130 4.88 -25.90 -9.68
CA GLN A 130 4.91 -27.37 -9.68
C GLN A 130 4.56 -27.94 -11.05
#